data_AF-A0A3C8C8T9-F1
#
_entry.id   AF-A0A3C8C8T9-F1
#
_cell.length_a   1.000
_cell.length_b   1.000
_cell.length_c   1.000
_cell.angle_alpha   90.00
_cell.angle_beta   90.00
_cell.angle_gamma   90.00
#
_symmetry.space_group_name_H-M   'P 1'
#
loop_
_entity.id
_entity.type
_entity.pdbx_description
1 polymer ?
#
loop_
_entity_poly.entity_id
_entity_poly.type
_entity_poly.pdbx_seq_one_letter_code
_entity_poly.pdbx_strand_id
1 'polypeptide(L)'
;IYKAGRLGVVVNDLHRSRIAHAAIFLLTRIFTRNRLTRFDAPVSVMNAFTPKEFRQLAHEAEMDPFEIHRHFPYRIALVGRKDGQ
;
A
#
# COMPACT_ATOMS: atom_id res chain seq x y z
N ILE A 1 4.67 -8.42 -19.17
CA ILE A 1 3.30 -8.72 -19.72
C ILE A 1 2.42 -9.34 -18.63
N TYR A 2 1.44 -8.58 -18.14
CA TYR A 2 0.58 -8.97 -16.99
C TYR A 2 -0.31 -10.18 -17.29
N LYS A 3 -0.11 -11.29 -16.58
CA LYS A 3 -0.92 -12.52 -16.71
C LYS A 3 -2.23 -12.48 -15.93
N ALA A 4 -2.33 -11.63 -14.90
CA ALA A 4 -3.44 -11.61 -13.94
C ALA A 4 -4.58 -10.62 -14.28
N GLY A 5 -4.45 -9.82 -15.35
CA GLY A 5 -5.44 -8.78 -15.67
C GLY A 5 -5.54 -8.50 -17.17
N ARG A 6 -6.77 -8.19 -17.63
CA ARG A 6 -7.04 -7.85 -19.03
C ARG A 6 -6.52 -6.47 -19.42
N LEU A 7 -6.68 -5.49 -18.53
CA LEU A 7 -6.35 -4.06 -18.77
C LEU A 7 -5.04 -3.61 -18.12
N GLY A 8 -4.63 -4.27 -17.04
CA GLY A 8 -3.50 -3.84 -16.22
C GLY A 8 -3.59 -4.40 -14.82
N VAL A 9 -2.84 -3.80 -13.90
CA VAL A 9 -2.78 -4.17 -12.49
C VAL A 9 -2.88 -2.92 -11.63
N VAL A 10 -3.66 -3.02 -10.54
CA VAL A 10 -3.71 -2.01 -9.49
C VAL A 10 -3.35 -2.69 -8.18
N VAL A 11 -2.34 -2.16 -7.49
CA VAL A 11 -1.94 -2.61 -6.15
C VAL A 11 -2.25 -1.47 -5.18
N ASN A 12 -3.22 -1.67 -4.29
CA ASN A 12 -3.53 -0.74 -3.22
C ASN A 12 -2.94 -1.26 -1.90
N ASP A 13 -2.22 -0.41 -1.20
CA ASP A 13 -1.69 -0.73 0.13
C ASP A 13 -1.73 0.51 1.05
N LEU A 14 -1.42 0.29 2.32
CA LEU A 14 -1.07 1.35 3.25
C LEU A 14 0.26 1.99 2.86
N HIS A 15 0.43 3.22 3.30
CA HIS A 15 1.69 3.94 3.22
C HIS A 15 2.36 3.91 4.58
N ARG A 16 3.53 3.28 4.65
CA ARG A 16 4.30 3.22 5.88
C ARG A 16 4.70 4.61 6.36
N SER A 17 4.24 4.95 7.56
CA SER A 17 4.53 6.22 8.20
C SER A 17 4.55 6.07 9.71
N ARG A 18 5.55 6.69 10.36
CA ARG A 18 5.64 6.73 11.83
C ARG A 18 4.43 7.44 12.45
N ILE A 19 3.89 8.46 11.77
CA ILE A 19 2.69 9.19 12.21
C ILE A 19 1.46 8.27 12.11
N ALA A 20 1.28 7.57 10.99
CA ALA A 20 0.19 6.61 10.83
C ALA A 20 0.27 5.49 11.88
N HIS A 21 1.47 5.00 12.19
CA HIS A 21 1.69 3.98 13.21
C HIS A 21 1.25 4.47 14.60
N ALA A 22 1.70 5.66 15.01
CA ALA A 22 1.30 6.25 16.29
C ALA A 22 -0.22 6.49 16.35
N ALA A 23 -0.80 7.02 15.28
CA ALA A 23 -2.23 7.25 15.17
C ALA A 23 -3.03 5.95 15.31
N ILE A 24 -2.71 4.90 14.53
CA ILE A 24 -3.45 3.64 14.58
C ILE A 24 -3.25 2.92 15.91
N PHE A 25 -2.07 3.00 16.51
CA PHE A 25 -1.81 2.48 17.85
C PHE A 25 -2.77 3.09 18.87
N LEU A 26 -2.92 4.42 18.86
CA LEU A 26 -3.82 5.14 19.77
C LEU A 26 -5.29 4.83 19.46
N LEU A 27 -5.70 4.98 18.19
CA LEU A 27 -7.09 4.78 17.76
C LEU A 27 -7.59 3.37 18.10
N THR A 28 -6.79 2.33 17.87
CA THR A 28 -7.19 0.95 18.19
C THR A 28 -7.33 0.69 19.69
N ARG A 29 -6.66 1.47 20.56
CA ARG A 29 -6.81 1.34 22.02
C ARG A 29 -8.03 2.08 22.54
N ILE A 30 -8.39 3.21 21.90
CA ILE A 30 -9.58 4.00 22.22
C ILE A 30 -10.86 3.30 21.73
N PHE A 31 -10.89 2.88 20.46
CA PHE A 31 -12.15 2.53 19.78
C PHE A 31 -12.48 1.03 19.78
N THR A 32 -11.53 0.15 20.10
CA THR A 32 -11.80 -1.29 20.14
C THR A 32 -11.15 -1.96 21.34
N ARG A 33 -11.77 -3.03 21.84
CA ARG A 33 -11.20 -3.95 22.83
C ARG A 33 -10.65 -5.23 22.20
N ASN A 34 -10.82 -5.43 20.89
CA ASN A 34 -10.33 -6.61 20.19
C ASN A 34 -8.79 -6.66 20.25
N ARG A 35 -8.26 -7.72 20.87
CA ARG A 35 -6.82 -7.94 21.00
C ARG A 35 -6.15 -8.02 19.63
N LEU A 36 -6.72 -8.75 18.67
CA LEU A 36 -6.13 -8.92 17.35
C LEU A 36 -5.91 -7.57 16.67
N THR A 37 -6.94 -6.73 16.60
CA THR A 37 -6.84 -5.40 15.97
C THR A 37 -5.82 -4.49 16.66
N ARG A 38 -5.72 -4.53 17.99
CA ARG A 38 -4.78 -3.67 18.77
C ARG A 38 -3.31 -3.99 18.52
N PHE A 39 -3.00 -5.23 18.18
CA PHE A 39 -1.64 -5.70 17.91
C PHE A 39 -1.33 -5.73 16.42
N ASP A 40 -2.28 -6.19 15.60
CA ASP A 40 -2.05 -6.40 14.18
C ASP A 40 -2.07 -5.08 13.39
N ALA A 41 -2.99 -4.16 13.68
CA ALA A 41 -3.11 -2.92 12.89
C ALA A 41 -1.84 -2.03 12.92
N PRO A 42 -1.14 -1.82 14.05
CA PRO A 42 0.16 -1.15 14.04
C PRO A 42 1.21 -1.91 13.22
N VAL A 43 1.25 -3.24 13.32
CA VAL A 43 2.17 -4.09 12.55
C VAL A 43 1.88 -3.97 11.05
N SER A 44 0.61 -3.94 10.64
CA SER A 44 0.21 -3.72 9.25
C SER A 44 0.77 -2.40 8.70
N VAL A 45 0.75 -1.31 9.49
CA VAL A 45 1.32 -0.02 9.06
C VAL A 45 2.85 -0.08 8.93
N MET A 46 3.54 -0.82 9.79
CA MET A 46 5.01 -0.97 9.72
C MET A 46 5.47 -1.86 8.57
N ASN A 47 4.66 -2.84 8.19
CA ASN A 47 4.95 -3.75 7.06
C ASN A 47 4.53 -3.17 5.71
N ALA A 48 3.80 -2.06 5.71
CA ALA A 48 3.36 -1.39 4.50
C ALA A 48 4.53 -0.85 3.66
N PHE A 49 4.29 -0.62 2.37
CA PHE A 49 5.29 -0.08 1.47
C PHE A 49 5.43 1.45 1.55
N THR A 50 6.60 1.94 1.15
CA THR A 50 6.86 3.33 0.80
C THR A 50 6.76 3.54 -0.72
N PRO A 51 6.53 4.78 -1.20
CA PRO A 51 6.53 5.07 -2.63
C PRO A 51 7.85 4.73 -3.33
N LYS A 52 8.97 4.77 -2.59
CA LYS A 52 10.28 4.40 -3.13
C LYS A 52 10.37 2.89 -3.35
N GLU A 53 9.93 2.09 -2.38
CA GLU A 53 9.89 0.63 -2.51
C GLU A 53 8.95 0.18 -3.62
N PHE A 54 7.75 0.77 -3.74
CA PHE A 54 6.86 0.46 -4.86
C PHE A 54 7.48 0.80 -6.22
N ARG A 55 8.18 1.94 -6.32
CA ARG A 55 8.89 2.29 -7.57
C ARG A 55 9.98 1.26 -7.89
N GLN A 56 10.76 0.87 -6.89
CA GLN A 56 11.80 -0.14 -7.05
C GLN A 56 11.20 -1.49 -7.50
N LEU A 57 10.15 -1.97 -6.83
CA LEU A 57 9.46 -3.20 -7.19
C LEU A 57 8.84 -3.13 -8.59
N ALA A 58 8.31 -1.97 -9.01
CA ALA A 58 7.79 -1.78 -10.36
C ALA A 58 8.90 -1.91 -11.42
N HIS A 59 10.07 -1.31 -11.17
CA HIS A 59 11.22 -1.47 -12.05
C HIS A 59 11.75 -2.91 -12.10
N GLU A 60 11.86 -3.58 -10.96
CA GLU A 60 12.27 -4.99 -10.88
C GLU A 60 11.28 -5.93 -11.58
N ALA A 61 10.00 -5.55 -11.62
CA ALA A 61 8.95 -6.28 -12.33
C ALA A 61 8.86 -5.94 -13.84
N GLU A 62 9.79 -5.11 -14.37
CA GLU A 62 9.75 -4.59 -15.74
C GLU A 62 8.37 -3.99 -16.09
N MET A 63 7.80 -3.30 -15.10
CA MET A 63 6.51 -2.62 -15.21
C MET A 63 6.75 -1.24 -15.81
N ASP A 64 6.38 -1.04 -17.07
CA ASP A 64 6.43 0.27 -17.75
C ASP A 64 5.31 0.29 -18.82
N PRO A 65 4.47 1.35 -18.89
CA PRO A 65 4.36 2.48 -17.97
C PRO A 65 3.65 2.13 -16.65
N PHE A 66 4.05 2.81 -15.57
CA PHE A 66 3.38 2.74 -14.27
C PHE A 66 3.23 4.11 -13.59
N GLU A 67 2.22 4.21 -12.74
CA GLU A 67 1.95 5.40 -11.93
C GLU A 67 1.86 5.03 -10.45
N ILE A 68 2.34 5.93 -9.58
CA ILE A 68 2.23 5.79 -8.13
C ILE A 68 1.45 6.96 -7.57
N HIS A 69 0.32 6.67 -6.95
CA HIS A 69 -0.59 7.65 -6.37
C HIS A 69 -0.61 7.54 -4.85
N ARG A 70 -0.66 8.68 -4.16
CA ARG A 70 -0.88 8.73 -2.71
C ARG A 70 -2.27 9.25 -2.45
N HIS A 71 -3.02 8.54 -1.60
CA HIS A 71 -4.38 8.91 -1.23
C HIS A 71 -4.49 9.08 0.28
N PHE A 72 -5.30 10.04 0.69
CA PHE A 72 -5.61 10.23 2.09
C PHE A 72 -6.67 9.21 2.57
N PRO A 73 -6.55 8.64 3.78
CA PRO A 73 -5.41 8.73 4.70
C PRO A 73 -4.40 7.60 4.50
N TYR A 74 -3.11 7.94 4.36
CA TYR A 74 -1.99 6.99 4.34
C TYR A 74 -2.20 5.77 3.44
N ARG A 75 -2.73 5.97 2.25
CA ARG A 75 -2.85 4.95 1.20
C ARG A 75 -1.89 5.25 0.07
N ILE A 76 -1.43 4.20 -0.57
CA ILE A 76 -0.65 4.26 -1.79
C ILE A 76 -1.22 3.28 -2.80
N ALA A 77 -1.21 3.68 -4.07
CA ALA A 77 -1.64 2.84 -5.18
C ALA A 77 -0.55 2.82 -6.25
N LEU A 78 -0.17 1.63 -6.70
CA LEU A 78 0.63 1.41 -7.90
C LEU A 78 -0.33 0.96 -9.01
N VAL A 79 -0.29 1.63 -10.15
CA VAL A 79 -1.14 1.35 -11.31
C VAL A 79 -0.23 1.09 -12.51
N GLY A 80 -0.25 -0.14 -13.02
CA GLY A 80 0.41 -0.52 -14.27
C GLY A 80 -0.62 -0.80 -15.35
N ARG A 81 -0.43 -0.25 -16.55
CA ARG A 81 -1.30 -0.53 -17.70
C ARG A 81 -0.66 -1.57 -18.62
N LYS A 82 -1.49 -2.42 -19.22
CA LYS A 82 -1.02 -3.34 -20.26
C LYS A 82 -1.05 -2.59 -21.58
N ASP A 83 0.12 -2.21 -22.10
CA ASP A 83 0.21 -1.61 -23.42
C ASP A 83 -0.44 -2.54 -24.46
N GLY A 84 -1.45 -2.01 -25.15
CA GLY A 84 -2.39 -2.79 -25.95
C GLY A 84 -3.80 -2.22 -26.10
N GLN A 85 -4.03 -0.94 -25.75
CA GLN A 85 -5.03 -0.04 -26.35
C GLN A 85 -4.68 1.42 -26.03
#